data_AF-A0A963L2D8-F1
#
_entry.id   AF-A0A963L2D8-F1
#
_cell.length_a   1.000
_cell.length_b   1.000
_cell.length_c   1.000
_cell.angle_alpha   90.00
_cell.angle_beta   90.00
_cell.angle_gamma   90.00
#
_symmetry.space_group_name_H-M   'P 1'
#
loop_
_entity.id
_entity.type
_entity.pdbx_description
1 polymer ?
#
loop_
_entity_poly.entity_id
_entity_poly.type
_entity_poly.pdbx_seq_one_letter_code
_entity_poly.pdbx_strand_id
1 'polypeptide(L)'
;DQMVGHAEAILQKLGLPYRVMSLCTGDMGFGATKTYDLEVWVPAQGTYREISSVSNCEAFQARRLQARFKNAQGKNELVHTLNGSGLAVGRALVAVLENCQNADGSVTVPEVLRPYMGGVERIGG
;
A
#
# COMPACT_ATOMS: atom_id res chain seq x y z
N ASP A 1 9.28 8.40 3.95
CA ASP A 1 8.45 7.88 5.06
C ASP A 1 7.00 8.34 4.98
N GLN A 2 6.69 9.60 4.67
CA GLN A 2 5.28 10.06 4.54
C GLN A 2 4.42 9.19 3.59
N MET A 3 4.93 8.81 2.42
CA MET A 3 4.19 7.98 1.46
C MET A 3 3.91 6.55 1.97
N VAL A 4 4.79 6.00 2.81
CA VAL A 4 4.54 4.72 3.50
C VAL A 4 3.34 4.90 4.44
N GLY A 5 3.36 5.97 5.25
CA GLY A 5 2.26 6.33 6.13
C GLY A 5 0.91 6.54 5.43
N HIS A 6 0.89 7.03 4.19
CA HIS A 6 -0.34 7.13 3.40
C HIS A 6 -0.92 5.74 3.05
N ALA A 7 -0.08 4.76 2.72
CA ALA A 7 -0.52 3.39 2.46
C ALA A 7 -0.98 2.68 3.76
N GLU A 8 -0.23 2.88 4.85
CA GLU A 8 -0.57 2.37 6.18
C GLU A 8 -1.91 2.89 6.68
N ALA A 9 -2.19 4.19 6.48
CA ALA A 9 -3.43 4.82 6.91
C ALA A 9 -4.68 4.15 6.34
N ILE A 10 -4.59 3.54 5.14
CA ILE A 10 -5.70 2.79 4.54
C ILE A 10 -5.92 1.48 5.29
N LEU A 11 -4.86 0.72 5.58
CA LEU A 11 -4.95 -0.53 6.36
C LEU A 11 -5.47 -0.27 7.77
N GLN A 12 -4.97 0.79 8.43
CA GLN A 12 -5.41 1.22 9.75
C GLN A 12 -6.91 1.56 9.77
N LYS A 13 -7.39 2.33 8.78
CA LYS A 13 -8.81 2.69 8.64
C LYS A 13 -9.70 1.48 8.36
N LEU A 14 -9.20 0.51 7.59
CA LEU A 14 -9.89 -0.75 7.33
C LEU A 14 -9.86 -1.71 8.52
N GLY A 15 -9.06 -1.42 9.57
CA GLY A 15 -8.88 -2.31 10.71
C GLY A 15 -8.10 -3.60 10.39
N LEU A 16 -7.26 -3.58 9.35
CA LEU A 16 -6.52 -4.76 8.89
C LEU A 16 -5.14 -4.83 9.55
N PRO A 17 -4.79 -5.93 10.25
CA PRO A 17 -3.45 -6.12 10.80
C PRO A 17 -2.41 -6.19 9.69
N TYR A 18 -1.28 -5.51 9.86
CA TYR A 18 -0.20 -5.47 8.88
C TYR A 18 1.17 -5.32 9.53
N ARG A 19 2.22 -5.56 8.74
CA ARG A 19 3.61 -5.24 9.09
C ARG A 19 4.27 -4.46 7.95
N VAL A 20 5.32 -3.71 8.30
CA VAL A 20 6.15 -2.96 7.34
C VAL A 20 7.51 -3.64 7.25
N MET A 21 7.92 -4.00 6.04
CA MET A 21 9.18 -4.67 5.75
C MET A 21 10.10 -3.72 4.97
N SER A 22 11.30 -3.45 5.48
CA SER A 22 12.35 -2.79 4.68
C SER A 22 13.05 -3.87 3.86
N LEU A 23 12.97 -3.79 2.53
CA LEU A 23 13.57 -4.82 1.68
C LEU A 23 15.10 -4.73 1.71
N CYS A 24 15.77 -5.88 1.65
CA CYS A 24 17.21 -5.96 1.53
C CYS A 24 17.65 -5.72 0.08
N THR A 25 18.94 -5.47 -0.15
CA THR A 25 19.45 -5.13 -1.48
C THR A 25 19.20 -6.19 -2.55
N GLY A 26 19.14 -7.47 -2.18
CA GLY A 26 18.89 -8.56 -3.12
C GLY A 26 17.43 -8.73 -3.54
N ASP A 27 16.50 -8.09 -2.83
CA ASP A 27 15.05 -8.22 -3.02
C ASP A 27 14.39 -6.90 -3.47
N MET A 28 15.20 -5.84 -3.68
CA MET A 28 14.69 -4.57 -4.19
C MET A 28 14.44 -4.63 -5.71
N GLY A 29 13.37 -3.97 -6.15
CA GLY A 29 13.06 -3.81 -7.56
C GLY A 29 14.12 -3.00 -8.31
N PHE A 30 14.31 -3.30 -9.60
CA PHE A 30 15.38 -2.78 -10.47
C PHE A 30 15.62 -1.26 -10.42
N GLY A 31 14.56 -0.46 -10.25
CA GLY A 31 14.65 1.01 -10.26
C GLY A 31 14.63 1.65 -8.87
N ALA A 32 14.58 0.87 -7.79
CA ALA A 32 14.44 1.38 -6.43
C ALA A 32 15.81 1.51 -5.74
N THR A 33 15.99 2.58 -4.98
CA THR A 33 17.12 2.76 -4.06
C THR A 33 16.77 2.35 -2.63
N LYS A 34 15.47 2.39 -2.29
CA LYS A 34 14.91 1.91 -1.03
C LYS A 34 13.43 1.55 -1.23
N THR A 35 13.02 0.41 -0.71
CA THR A 35 11.64 -0.09 -0.79
C THR A 35 11.13 -0.52 0.58
N TYR A 36 9.89 -0.15 0.87
CA TYR A 36 9.10 -0.66 1.99
C TYR A 36 7.89 -1.40 1.48
N ASP A 37 7.75 -2.65 1.88
CA ASP A 37 6.56 -3.44 1.60
C ASP A 37 5.64 -3.45 2.82
N LEU A 38 4.35 -3.22 2.58
CA LEU A 38 3.32 -3.47 3.56
C LEU A 38 2.75 -4.84 3.29
N GLU A 39 2.71 -5.67 4.31
CA GLU A 39 2.12 -7.00 4.23
C GLU A 39 0.95 -7.10 5.19
N VAL A 40 -0.21 -7.51 4.68
CA VAL A 40 -1.46 -7.66 5.45
C VAL A 40 -1.63 -9.09 5.93
N TRP A 41 -2.21 -9.27 7.12
CA TRP A 41 -2.51 -10.60 7.65
C TRP A 41 -3.58 -11.31 6.83
N VAL A 42 -3.32 -12.57 6.48
CA VAL A 42 -4.25 -13.44 5.73
C VAL A 42 -4.53 -14.69 6.58
N PRO A 43 -5.66 -14.71 7.33
CA PRO A 43 -5.98 -15.79 8.26
C PRO A 43 -5.91 -17.19 7.67
N ALA A 44 -6.46 -17.42 6.47
CA ALA A 44 -6.47 -18.74 5.84
C ALA A 44 -5.07 -19.27 5.51
N GLN A 45 -4.08 -18.38 5.40
CA GLN A 45 -2.68 -18.73 5.14
C GLN A 45 -1.81 -18.70 6.40
N GLY A 46 -2.34 -18.20 7.53
CA GLY A 46 -1.59 -18.07 8.78
C GLY A 46 -0.33 -17.20 8.66
N THR A 47 -0.30 -16.23 7.75
CA THR A 47 0.88 -15.39 7.49
C THR A 47 0.51 -14.01 6.95
N TYR A 48 1.50 -13.12 6.90
CA TYR A 48 1.40 -11.82 6.23
C TYR A 48 1.70 -11.96 4.73
N ARG A 49 0.95 -11.27 3.88
CA ARG A 49 1.11 -11.24 2.42
C ARG A 49 1.19 -9.81 1.92
N GLU A 50 2.11 -9.54 1.00
CA GLU A 50 2.30 -8.22 0.39
C GLU A 50 0.97 -7.64 -0.14
N ILE A 51 0.69 -6.37 0.19
CA ILE A 51 -0.48 -5.60 -0.27
C ILE A 51 -0.11 -4.23 -0.86
N SER A 52 1.09 -3.75 -0.57
CA SER A 52 1.66 -2.54 -1.16
C SER A 52 3.18 -2.60 -1.16
N SER A 53 3.79 -2.01 -2.18
CA SER A 53 5.22 -1.75 -2.25
C SER A 53 5.44 -0.26 -2.50
N VAL A 54 6.26 0.38 -1.66
CA VAL A 54 6.48 1.83 -1.62
C VAL A 54 7.98 2.10 -1.82
N SER A 55 8.34 2.69 -2.96
CA SER A 55 9.73 2.82 -3.39
C SER A 55 10.17 4.27 -3.64
N ASN A 56 11.40 4.58 -3.25
CA ASN A 56 12.15 5.74 -3.73
C ASN A 56 13.05 5.30 -4.88
N CYS A 57 13.00 6.01 -6.01
CA CYS A 57 13.82 5.74 -7.20
C CYS A 57 14.91 6.80 -7.41
N GLU A 58 14.99 7.80 -6.52
CA GLU A 58 15.85 8.98 -6.67
C GLU A 58 15.77 9.54 -8.10
N ALA A 59 16.91 9.91 -8.67
CA ALA A 59 17.00 10.42 -10.04
C ALA A 59 17.01 9.31 -11.11
N PHE A 60 16.86 8.01 -10.77
CA PHE A 60 17.00 6.91 -11.74
C PHE A 60 16.01 7.04 -12.91
N GLN A 61 14.73 7.18 -12.59
CA GLN A 61 13.66 7.33 -13.58
C GLN A 61 13.75 8.72 -14.25
N ALA A 62 13.99 9.77 -13.46
CA ALA A 62 14.09 11.13 -13.96
C ALA A 62 15.21 11.31 -15.00
N ARG A 63 16.35 10.65 -14.82
CA ARG A 63 17.46 10.66 -15.78
C ARG A 63 17.06 10.04 -17.13
N ARG A 64 16.20 9.03 -17.13
CA ARG A 64 15.68 8.40 -18.35
C ARG A 64 14.63 9.26 -19.04
N LEU A 65 13.78 9.93 -18.27
CA LEU A 65 12.70 10.80 -18.77
C LEU A 65 13.16 12.24 -19.08
N GLN A 66 14.36 12.63 -18.66
CA GLN A 66 14.81 14.03 -18.62
C GLN A 66 13.85 14.95 -17.82
N ALA A 67 13.22 14.41 -16.78
CA ALA A 67 12.35 15.16 -15.88
C ALA A 67 13.19 16.04 -14.95
N ARG A 68 13.00 17.37 -15.03
CA ARG A 68 13.84 18.36 -14.38
C ARG A 68 13.00 19.45 -13.73
N PHE A 69 13.58 20.10 -12.73
CA PHE A 69 13.07 21.34 -12.14
C PHE A 69 14.18 22.40 -12.12
N LYS A 70 13.81 23.68 -12.00
CA LYS A 70 14.78 24.76 -11.73
C LYS A 70 14.92 24.92 -10.23
N ASN A 71 16.15 24.82 -9.72
CA ASN A 71 16.45 25.09 -8.32
C ASN A 71 16.43 26.61 -8.03
N ALA A 72 16.63 26.99 -6.76
CA ALA A 72 16.62 28.40 -6.33
C ALA A 72 17.70 29.25 -6.99
N GLN A 73 18.78 28.64 -7.49
CA GLN A 73 19.86 29.30 -8.21
C GLN A 73 19.63 29.33 -9.75
N GLY A 74 18.47 28.90 -10.23
CA GLY A 74 18.10 28.90 -11.65
C GLY A 74 18.72 27.77 -12.47
N LYS A 75 19.42 26.81 -11.84
CA LYS A 75 20.02 25.65 -12.49
C LYS A 75 18.99 24.53 -12.64
N ASN A 76 19.04 23.84 -13.78
CA ASN A 76 18.24 22.63 -14.01
C ASN A 76 18.82 21.45 -13.23
N GLU A 77 18.00 20.80 -12.42
CA GLU A 77 18.32 19.59 -11.67
C GLU A 77 17.28 18.50 -11.91
N LEU A 78 17.68 17.23 -11.78
CA LEU A 78 16.76 16.10 -11.92
C LEU A 78 15.87 16.01 -10.68
N VAL A 79 14.59 15.73 -10.88
CA VAL A 79 13.68 15.42 -9.77
C VAL A 79 13.98 14.02 -9.22
N HIS A 80 13.66 13.79 -7.95
CA HIS A 80 13.55 12.44 -7.40
C HIS A 80 12.13 11.94 -7.59
N THR A 81 11.98 10.65 -7.94
CA THR A 81 10.65 10.04 -8.11
C THR A 81 10.40 9.01 -7.03
N LEU A 82 9.15 8.96 -6.56
CA LEU A 82 8.67 7.97 -5.62
C LEU A 82 7.37 7.39 -6.18
N ASN A 83 7.09 6.12 -5.88
CA ASN A 83 5.84 5.46 -6.22
C ASN A 83 5.45 4.48 -5.12
N GLY A 84 4.15 4.26 -4.93
CA GLY A 84 3.67 3.28 -3.97
C GLY A 84 2.20 2.94 -4.16
N SER A 85 1.83 1.70 -3.88
CA SER A 85 0.42 1.29 -3.90
C SER A 85 -0.31 1.80 -2.65
N GLY A 86 -1.56 2.24 -2.81
CA GLY A 86 -2.40 2.65 -1.68
C GLY A 86 -3.85 2.22 -1.86
N LEU A 87 -4.17 0.95 -2.05
CA LEU A 87 -3.38 -0.29 -2.00
C LEU A 87 -3.68 -1.11 -3.29
N ALA A 88 -3.16 -2.34 -3.40
CA ALA A 88 -3.69 -3.27 -4.39
C ALA A 88 -5.13 -3.68 -4.03
N VAL A 89 -6.14 -3.08 -4.66
CA VAL A 89 -7.57 -3.21 -4.30
C VAL A 89 -8.04 -4.67 -4.23
N GLY A 90 -7.64 -5.52 -5.18
CA GLY A 90 -8.00 -6.94 -5.17
C GLY A 90 -7.45 -7.69 -3.97
N ARG A 91 -6.21 -7.39 -3.54
CA ARG A 91 -5.61 -7.99 -2.33
C ARG A 91 -6.26 -7.45 -1.06
N ALA A 92 -6.64 -6.15 -1.04
CA ALA A 92 -7.39 -5.56 0.05
C ALA A 92 -8.77 -6.21 0.23
N LEU A 93 -9.46 -6.54 -0.88
CA LEU A 93 -10.73 -7.27 -0.81
C LEU A 93 -10.56 -8.64 -0.16
N VAL A 94 -9.56 -9.43 -0.56
CA VAL A 94 -9.25 -10.71 0.09
C VAL A 94 -9.02 -10.54 1.59
N ALA A 95 -8.20 -9.56 1.97
CA ALA A 95 -7.93 -9.29 3.37
C ALA A 95 -9.19 -8.90 4.15
N VAL A 96 -10.08 -8.06 3.59
CA VAL A 96 -11.35 -7.70 4.22
C VAL A 96 -12.25 -8.92 4.39
N LEU A 97 -12.43 -9.72 3.34
CA LEU A 97 -13.29 -10.91 3.40
C LEU A 97 -12.81 -11.90 4.47
N GLU A 98 -11.50 -12.17 4.55
CA GLU A 98 -10.98 -13.13 5.51
C GLU A 98 -10.90 -12.60 6.95
N ASN A 99 -10.50 -11.34 7.15
CA ASN A 99 -10.34 -10.78 8.50
C ASN A 99 -11.67 -10.35 9.12
N CYS A 100 -12.70 -10.10 8.31
CA CYS A 100 -14.02 -9.68 8.79
C CYS A 100 -15.10 -10.76 8.66
N GLN A 101 -14.72 -12.02 8.39
CA GLN A 101 -15.67 -13.13 8.36
C GLN A 101 -16.23 -13.45 9.75
N ASN A 102 -17.51 -13.82 9.79
CA ASN A 102 -18.22 -14.28 10.97
C ASN A 102 -18.42 -15.80 10.92
N ALA A 103 -18.79 -16.40 12.06
CA ALA A 103 -18.95 -17.85 12.18
C ALA A 103 -20.03 -18.47 11.25
N ASP A 104 -21.00 -17.68 10.79
CA ASP A 104 -22.06 -18.11 9.87
C ASP A 104 -21.69 -17.90 8.38
N GLY A 105 -20.46 -17.48 8.08
CA GLY A 105 -19.98 -17.24 6.72
C GLY A 105 -20.32 -15.86 6.16
N SER A 106 -21.03 -15.01 6.91
CA SER A 106 -21.19 -13.61 6.57
C SER A 106 -19.91 -12.81 6.80
N VAL A 107 -19.83 -11.60 6.24
CA VAL A 107 -18.70 -10.69 6.39
C VAL A 107 -19.18 -9.36 6.95
N THR A 108 -18.58 -8.95 8.06
CA THR A 108 -18.82 -7.62 8.65
C THR A 108 -18.14 -6.55 7.78
N VAL A 109 -18.89 -5.53 7.35
CA VAL A 109 -18.36 -4.44 6.53
C VAL A 109 -17.58 -3.47 7.42
N PRO A 110 -16.28 -3.20 7.14
CA PRO A 110 -15.51 -2.19 7.85
C PRO A 110 -16.24 -0.84 7.85
N GLU A 111 -16.24 -0.15 9.00
CA GLU A 111 -17.03 1.08 9.20
C GLU A 111 -16.78 2.14 8.13
N VAL A 112 -15.51 2.32 7.74
CA VAL A 112 -15.08 3.28 6.71
C VAL A 112 -15.61 2.96 5.31
N LEU A 113 -16.09 1.74 5.06
CA LEU A 113 -16.68 1.32 3.79
C LEU A 113 -18.21 1.45 3.75
N ARG A 114 -18.89 1.48 4.91
CA ARG A 114 -20.37 1.52 5.00
C ARG A 114 -21.00 2.69 4.21
N PRO A 115 -20.44 3.92 4.20
CA PRO A 115 -21.00 5.01 3.40
C PRO A 115 -20.99 4.74 1.89
N TYR A 116 -20.05 3.92 1.40
CA TYR A 116 -19.95 3.54 -0.01
C TYR A 116 -20.84 2.34 -0.37
N MET A 117 -21.37 1.66 0.65
CA MET A 117 -22.20 0.46 0.53
C MET A 117 -23.68 0.74 0.83
N GLY A 118 -24.12 2.01 0.82
CA GLY A 118 -25.50 2.38 1.14
C GLY A 118 -25.90 2.11 2.59
N GLY A 119 -24.93 2.09 3.51
CA GLY A 119 -25.15 1.77 4.92
C GLY A 119 -25.18 0.27 5.24
N VAL A 120 -24.92 -0.62 4.27
CA VAL A 120 -24.82 -2.06 4.52
C VAL A 120 -23.67 -2.35 5.49
N GLU A 121 -24.00 -3.01 6.60
CA GLU A 121 -23.05 -3.36 7.66
C GLU A 121 -22.54 -4.80 7.58
N ARG A 122 -23.20 -5.65 6.77
CA ARG A 122 -22.93 -7.09 6.68
C ARG A 122 -23.23 -7.60 5.28
N ILE A 123 -22.35 -8.45 4.74
CA ILE A 123 -22.49 -9.13 3.44
C ILE A 123 -22.70 -10.63 3.72
N GLY A 124 -23.72 -11.24 3.13
CA GLY A 124 -24.05 -12.65 3.38
C GLY A 124 -24.98 -12.80 4.58
N GLY A 125 -26.07 -13.53 4.36
CA GLY A 125 -27.26 -13.58 5.21
C GLY A 125 -28.50 -13.62 4.33
#